data_AF-A0A814ZXZ6-F1
#
_entry.id   AF-A0A814ZXZ6-F1
#
_cell.length_a   1.000
_cell.length_b   1.000
_cell.length_c   1.000
_cell.angle_alpha   90.00
_cell.angle_beta   90.00
_cell.angle_gamma   90.00
#
_symmetry.space_group_name_H-M   'P 1'
#
loop_
_entity.id
_entity.type
_entity.pdbx_description
1 polymer ?
#
loop_
_entity_poly.entity_id
_entity_poly.type
_entity_poly.pdbx_seq_one_letter_code
_entity_poly.pdbx_strand_id
1 'polypeptide(L)'
;MNNGQSATNVSAVSGGAEDRQRIKLQEIQNVLLIWLGNNIDENKDDCQNTITQLRRVVNDINTFTDVDQCFEFIETIVDQKACMIVSGSVGQHFVPFVHNMSQVDSIFIFCDNRKLHEQWAKDWPKIKGIFTDITPVCEALKEAAHQCEQNAIPISFVESNQKLDQLDPSFMYTQIIKEILLTIDFDQSHLQDYINYCCDVFPDNEKQIENIKRLQDQYHSKTPIYWYTCDMFLYPMLNGALRLMNGDIITRMGFFIGDLHRQIEQLHQEQYAGATAADTFTVFRGQGLSTGDFEQMLKIKGGLISFNNFLSTSKDRDVSYVLADSNQVNPDLVGILFVMKVDPSQSTSPFASIANISKFQGEEEVLFSMHSVFRIQGIKQMEENNRLYEVNLVLTTDNDPELSRLTDYIREESFPKCEGWYRLGLVLWKMGQVDTAEDIYHILLDQTEDDQHEGNIYHQLGLIKGHQEALTLYEKSHAIKQKTLPPNHPILAMSYNNIGLVHDSMGDYPEALLSHEKALEIKQQSLPSNHPDLAMSYTNIGLVHDSMGDYPKALSFHEKALEIQQQSLPPNHPDLASSYNNIGSMHDRMGNYPEALSSHEKALKIKQQSLPSNHPDLANEGRPPTVPSLLS
;
A
#
# COMPACT_ATOMS: atom_id res chain seq x y z
N MET A 1 64.15 -53.76 -22.04
CA MET A 1 63.96 -52.77 -20.95
C MET A 1 62.84 -51.85 -21.40
N ASN A 2 61.60 -52.32 -21.34
CA ASN A 2 60.62 -52.20 -20.24
C ASN A 2 60.00 -50.81 -20.10
N ASN A 3 58.69 -50.80 -20.40
CA ASN A 3 57.61 -49.93 -19.92
C ASN A 3 57.55 -48.54 -20.58
N GLY A 4 56.45 -48.10 -21.19
CA GLY A 4 55.09 -48.60 -21.30
C GLY A 4 54.23 -47.40 -21.74
N GLN A 5 53.75 -47.39 -22.98
CA GLN A 5 52.75 -46.43 -23.44
C GLN A 5 51.38 -46.95 -23.00
N SER A 6 50.74 -46.26 -22.06
CA SER A 6 49.31 -46.40 -21.80
C SER A 6 48.66 -45.03 -21.96
N ALA A 7 47.80 -44.95 -22.97
CA ALA A 7 46.91 -43.84 -23.22
C ALA A 7 45.99 -43.57 -22.03
N THR A 8 45.73 -42.29 -21.75
CA THR A 8 44.52 -41.88 -21.04
C THR A 8 43.90 -40.70 -21.77
N ASN A 9 42.71 -40.98 -22.30
CA ASN A 9 41.74 -40.03 -22.82
C ASN A 9 41.57 -38.86 -21.85
N VAL A 10 41.68 -37.64 -22.37
CA VAL A 10 41.16 -36.44 -21.70
C VAL A 10 39.64 -36.50 -21.86
N SER A 11 38.99 -37.15 -20.89
CA SER A 11 37.57 -36.98 -20.62
C SER A 11 37.34 -35.52 -20.25
N ALA A 12 36.51 -34.82 -21.02
CA ALA A 12 35.89 -33.58 -20.60
C ALA A 12 35.20 -33.79 -19.24
N VAL A 13 35.76 -33.18 -18.20
CA VAL A 13 35.16 -33.17 -16.87
C VAL A 13 33.95 -32.23 -16.94
N SER A 14 32.78 -32.86 -17.09
CA SER A 14 31.45 -32.31 -16.85
C SER A 14 31.25 -32.09 -15.34
N GLY A 15 32.00 -31.16 -14.75
CA GLY A 15 31.88 -30.79 -13.35
C GLY A 15 31.88 -29.27 -13.22
N GLY A 16 30.78 -28.70 -12.71
CA GLY A 16 30.73 -27.30 -12.29
C GLY A 16 29.58 -26.44 -12.81
N ALA A 17 28.46 -27.02 -13.22
CA ALA A 17 27.22 -26.28 -13.48
C ALA A 17 26.15 -26.47 -12.40
N GLU A 18 26.21 -27.55 -11.60
CA GLU A 18 25.20 -27.84 -10.56
C GLU A 18 25.55 -27.23 -9.18
N ASP A 19 26.77 -26.72 -8.99
CA ASP A 19 27.26 -26.16 -7.70
C ASP A 19 27.29 -24.62 -7.65
N ARG A 20 26.80 -23.91 -8.67
CA ARG A 20 26.71 -22.44 -8.66
C ARG A 20 25.26 -22.02 -8.38
N GLN A 21 25.02 -21.69 -7.11
CA GLN A 21 23.86 -20.96 -6.59
C GLN A 21 22.48 -21.47 -7.03
N ARG A 22 22.04 -22.55 -6.40
CA ARG A 22 20.63 -22.60 -5.95
C ARG A 22 20.48 -21.53 -4.89
N ILE A 23 19.98 -20.36 -5.28
CA ILE A 23 19.39 -19.39 -4.36
C ILE A 23 18.42 -20.20 -3.49
N LYS A 24 18.72 -20.29 -2.20
CA LYS A 24 17.96 -21.15 -1.29
C LYS A 24 16.57 -20.55 -1.15
N LEU A 25 15.61 -21.25 -1.75
CA LEU A 25 14.19 -20.94 -1.72
C LEU A 25 13.75 -20.68 -0.27
N GLN A 26 13.32 -19.46 0.01
CA GLN A 26 12.61 -19.13 1.25
C GLN A 26 11.21 -19.76 1.20
N GLU A 27 10.74 -20.29 2.32
CA GLU A 27 9.45 -20.92 2.50
C GLU A 27 8.34 -19.89 2.33
N ILE A 28 7.50 -20.15 1.33
CA ILE A 28 6.48 -19.24 0.82
C ILE A 28 5.20 -19.36 1.63
N GLN A 29 4.52 -18.24 1.84
CA GLN A 29 3.25 -18.23 2.58
C GLN A 29 2.19 -17.32 1.99
N ASN A 30 2.55 -16.43 1.05
CA ASN A 30 1.66 -15.36 0.57
C ASN A 30 1.21 -15.56 -0.90
N VAL A 31 1.05 -16.82 -1.30
CA VAL A 31 0.51 -17.19 -2.61
C VAL A 31 -0.78 -17.95 -2.38
N LEU A 32 -1.84 -17.55 -3.08
CA LEU A 32 -3.13 -18.20 -3.01
C LEU A 32 -3.09 -19.51 -3.80
N LEU A 33 -3.33 -20.65 -3.14
CA LEU A 33 -3.44 -21.94 -3.82
C LEU A 33 -4.89 -22.27 -4.11
N ILE A 34 -5.23 -22.51 -5.37
CA ILE A 34 -6.55 -22.97 -5.79
C ILE A 34 -6.45 -24.42 -6.24
N TRP A 35 -7.20 -25.32 -5.61
CA TRP A 35 -7.28 -26.71 -6.02
C TRP A 35 -8.65 -27.03 -6.63
N LEU A 36 -8.67 -27.28 -7.95
CA LEU A 36 -9.88 -27.61 -8.71
C LEU A 36 -9.89 -29.08 -9.13
N GLY A 37 -10.92 -29.82 -8.73
CA GLY A 37 -11.08 -31.23 -9.09
C GLY A 37 -12.48 -31.80 -8.91
N ASN A 38 -12.85 -32.79 -9.74
CA ASN A 38 -14.21 -33.34 -9.80
C ASN A 38 -14.69 -34.06 -8.53
N ASN A 39 -13.79 -34.47 -7.64
CA ASN A 39 -14.10 -35.32 -6.47
C ASN A 39 -13.32 -34.86 -5.22
N ILE A 40 -13.07 -33.56 -5.07
CA ILE A 40 -12.46 -33.04 -3.84
C ILE A 40 -13.51 -33.16 -2.73
N ASP A 41 -13.23 -34.00 -1.74
CA ASP A 41 -14.02 -34.16 -0.52
C ASP A 41 -13.07 -34.08 0.66
N GLU A 42 -13.05 -32.93 1.32
CA GLU A 42 -12.15 -32.62 2.43
C GLU A 42 -12.35 -33.53 3.65
N ASN A 43 -13.42 -34.33 3.69
CA ASN A 43 -13.68 -35.29 4.75
C ASN A 43 -13.07 -36.67 4.49
N LYS A 44 -12.48 -36.92 3.31
CA LYS A 44 -11.80 -38.18 3.00
C LYS A 44 -10.34 -38.13 3.41
N ASP A 45 -9.85 -39.23 4.02
CA ASP A 45 -8.47 -39.38 4.49
C ASP A 45 -7.42 -39.03 3.41
N ASP A 46 -7.61 -39.48 2.17
CA ASP A 46 -6.67 -39.20 1.07
C ASP A 46 -6.62 -37.70 0.71
N CYS A 47 -7.76 -37.02 0.78
CA CYS A 47 -7.85 -35.58 0.53
C CYS A 47 -7.22 -34.80 1.69
N GLN A 48 -7.52 -35.18 2.93
CA GLN A 48 -6.90 -34.58 4.12
C GLN A 48 -5.38 -34.75 4.13
N ASN A 49 -4.87 -35.93 3.75
CA ASN A 49 -3.44 -36.17 3.60
C ASN A 49 -2.81 -35.27 2.53
N THR A 50 -3.53 -35.03 1.44
CA THR A 50 -3.07 -34.14 0.35
C THR A 50 -3.06 -32.68 0.80
N ILE A 51 -4.15 -32.19 1.41
CA ILE A 51 -4.25 -30.84 1.97
C ILE A 51 -3.16 -30.64 3.03
N THR A 52 -2.92 -31.63 3.89
CA THR A 52 -1.86 -31.57 4.91
C THR A 52 -0.47 -31.41 4.29
N GLN A 53 -0.18 -32.11 3.18
CA GLN A 53 1.08 -31.95 2.47
C GLN A 53 1.21 -30.60 1.79
N LEU A 54 0.12 -30.07 1.21
CA LEU A 54 0.09 -28.74 0.61
C LEU A 54 0.21 -27.62 1.65
N ARG A 55 -0.39 -27.78 2.84
CA ARG A 55 -0.26 -26.85 3.97
C ARG A 55 1.16 -26.70 4.50
N ARG A 56 2.05 -27.65 4.21
CA ARG A 56 3.50 -27.50 4.47
C ARG A 56 4.19 -26.52 3.53
N VAL A 57 3.53 -26.13 2.44
CA VAL A 57 4.07 -25.27 1.38
C VAL A 57 3.31 -23.95 1.26
N VAL A 58 1.99 -23.97 1.38
CA VAL A 58 1.13 -22.78 1.25
C VAL A 58 0.03 -22.83 2.31
N ASN A 59 -0.27 -21.70 2.95
CA ASN A 59 -1.28 -21.66 4.01
C ASN A 59 -2.70 -21.47 3.45
N ASP A 60 -2.89 -20.56 2.50
CA ASP A 60 -4.20 -20.29 1.90
C ASP A 60 -4.50 -21.26 0.75
N ILE A 61 -5.31 -22.28 1.04
CA ILE A 61 -5.76 -23.27 0.07
C ILE A 61 -7.28 -23.17 -0.06
N ASN A 62 -7.75 -22.81 -1.26
CA ASN A 62 -9.16 -22.82 -1.61
C ASN A 62 -9.45 -24.00 -2.54
N THR A 63 -10.42 -24.84 -2.17
CA THR A 63 -10.80 -26.02 -2.94
C THR A 63 -12.11 -25.78 -3.69
N PHE A 64 -12.18 -26.26 -4.93
CA PHE A 64 -13.36 -26.14 -5.77
C PHE A 64 -13.67 -27.44 -6.48
N THR A 65 -14.96 -27.78 -6.56
CA THR A 65 -15.47 -28.87 -7.40
C THR A 65 -16.24 -28.34 -8.61
N ASP A 66 -16.78 -27.13 -8.50
CA ASP A 66 -17.50 -26.41 -9.55
C ASP A 66 -16.55 -25.45 -10.29
N VAL A 67 -16.59 -25.51 -11.62
CA VAL A 67 -15.71 -24.73 -12.49
C VAL A 67 -16.10 -23.26 -12.53
N ASP A 68 -17.39 -22.97 -12.53
CA ASP A 68 -17.91 -21.60 -12.63
C ASP A 68 -17.64 -20.84 -11.33
N GLN A 69 -17.85 -21.48 -10.17
CA GLN A 69 -17.50 -20.91 -8.87
C GLN A 69 -16.00 -20.62 -8.74
N CYS A 70 -15.16 -21.54 -9.24
CA CYS A 70 -13.72 -21.35 -9.26
C CYS A 70 -13.32 -20.16 -10.14
N PHE A 71 -13.95 -20.03 -11.32
CA PHE A 71 -13.71 -18.91 -12.23
C PHE A 71 -14.12 -17.57 -11.61
N GLU A 72 -15.33 -17.49 -11.05
CA GLU A 72 -15.83 -16.31 -10.33
C GLU A 72 -14.88 -15.92 -9.20
N PHE A 73 -14.42 -16.89 -8.40
CA PHE A 73 -13.45 -16.63 -7.34
C PHE A 73 -12.14 -16.04 -7.88
N ILE A 74 -11.60 -16.56 -8.99
CA ILE A 74 -10.38 -16.01 -9.60
C ILE A 74 -10.58 -14.56 -10.05
N GLU A 75 -11.76 -14.23 -10.59
CA GLU A 75 -12.07 -12.85 -10.97
C GLU A 75 -12.14 -11.89 -9.77
N THR A 76 -12.47 -12.41 -8.58
CA THR A 76 -12.45 -11.61 -7.34
C THR A 76 -11.06 -11.38 -6.75
N ILE A 77 -10.01 -12.05 -7.24
CA ILE A 77 -8.66 -11.86 -6.73
C ILE A 77 -8.14 -10.49 -7.16
N VAL A 78 -7.92 -9.63 -6.17
CA VAL A 78 -7.35 -8.28 -6.33
C VAL A 78 -5.97 -8.26 -5.68
N ASP A 79 -4.98 -7.70 -6.37
CA ASP A 79 -3.60 -7.45 -5.90
C ASP A 79 -2.76 -8.67 -5.46
N GLN A 80 -3.28 -9.89 -5.65
CA GLN A 80 -2.57 -11.15 -5.43
C GLN A 80 -2.50 -12.01 -6.69
N LYS A 81 -1.63 -13.02 -6.68
CA LYS A 81 -1.54 -14.05 -7.71
C LYS A 81 -1.90 -15.41 -7.13
N ALA A 82 -2.56 -16.23 -7.93
CA ALA A 82 -2.91 -17.59 -7.58
C ALA A 82 -2.04 -18.63 -8.32
N CYS A 83 -1.61 -19.64 -7.57
CA CYS A 83 -1.14 -20.90 -8.12
C CYS A 83 -2.32 -21.88 -8.14
N MET A 84 -2.44 -22.67 -9.21
CA MET A 84 -3.54 -23.59 -9.38
C MET A 84 -3.08 -25.04 -9.47
N ILE A 85 -3.77 -25.94 -8.78
CA ILE A 85 -3.70 -27.38 -9.01
C ILE A 85 -5.02 -27.77 -9.69
N VAL A 86 -4.94 -28.24 -10.93
CA VAL A 86 -6.12 -28.61 -11.73
C VAL A 86 -6.07 -30.09 -12.07
N SER A 87 -7.16 -30.80 -11.78
CA SER A 87 -7.27 -32.20 -12.18
C SER A 87 -7.24 -32.36 -13.71
N GLY A 88 -6.56 -33.39 -14.22
CA GLY A 88 -6.43 -33.60 -15.67
C GLY A 88 -7.76 -33.72 -16.42
N SER A 89 -8.81 -34.25 -15.76
CA SER A 89 -10.16 -34.39 -16.34
C SER A 89 -10.89 -33.04 -16.50
N VAL A 90 -10.62 -32.07 -15.62
CA VAL A 90 -11.21 -30.73 -15.70
C VAL A 90 -10.37 -29.80 -16.57
N GLY A 91 -9.05 -29.95 -16.54
CA GLY A 91 -8.11 -29.03 -17.17
C GLY A 91 -8.35 -28.79 -18.67
N GLN A 92 -8.88 -29.79 -19.38
CA GLN A 92 -9.16 -29.67 -20.83
C GLN A 92 -10.18 -28.59 -21.15
N HIS A 93 -11.17 -28.41 -20.26
CA HIS A 93 -12.27 -27.47 -20.44
C HIS A 93 -12.05 -26.18 -19.66
N PHE A 94 -11.12 -26.14 -18.71
CA PHE A 94 -10.93 -25.00 -17.83
C PHE A 94 -9.70 -24.16 -18.17
N VAL A 95 -8.54 -24.82 -18.38
CA VAL A 95 -7.27 -24.13 -18.67
C VAL A 95 -7.37 -23.17 -19.86
N PRO A 96 -8.06 -23.49 -20.98
CA PRO A 96 -8.22 -22.56 -22.09
C PRO A 96 -8.83 -21.21 -21.73
N PHE A 97 -9.60 -21.12 -20.63
CA PHE A 97 -10.24 -19.87 -20.20
C PHE A 97 -9.40 -19.10 -19.18
N VAL A 98 -8.63 -19.79 -18.34
CA VAL A 98 -7.87 -19.15 -17.24
C VAL A 98 -6.39 -18.92 -17.54
N HIS A 99 -5.81 -19.58 -18.55
CA HIS A 99 -4.35 -19.52 -18.77
C HIS A 99 -3.81 -18.14 -19.12
N ASN A 100 -4.66 -17.22 -19.57
CA ASN A 100 -4.30 -15.82 -19.88
C ASN A 100 -4.76 -14.82 -18.81
N MET A 101 -5.45 -15.27 -17.75
CA MET A 101 -5.87 -14.37 -16.68
C MET A 101 -4.65 -13.88 -15.93
N SER A 102 -4.55 -12.57 -15.70
CA SER A 102 -3.44 -11.97 -14.97
C SER A 102 -3.41 -12.44 -13.51
N GLN A 103 -4.54 -12.83 -12.92
CA GLN A 103 -4.63 -13.31 -11.55
C GLN A 103 -3.94 -14.68 -11.37
N VAL A 104 -3.82 -15.48 -12.42
CA VAL A 104 -3.21 -16.82 -12.36
C VAL A 104 -1.74 -16.73 -12.73
N ASP A 105 -0.84 -17.11 -11.84
CA ASP A 105 0.60 -17.14 -12.12
C ASP A 105 1.03 -18.49 -12.74
N SER A 106 0.64 -19.57 -12.07
CA SER A 106 1.13 -20.92 -12.39
C SER A 106 0.01 -21.96 -12.28
N ILE A 107 0.01 -22.94 -13.19
CA ILE A 107 -0.94 -24.04 -13.25
C ILE A 107 -0.18 -25.37 -13.19
N PHE A 108 -0.58 -26.25 -12.28
CA PHE A 108 -0.07 -27.59 -12.11
C PHE A 108 -1.17 -28.60 -12.42
N ILE A 109 -0.91 -29.52 -13.35
CA ILE A 109 -1.89 -30.54 -13.71
C ILE A 109 -1.66 -31.78 -12.85
N PHE A 110 -2.67 -32.19 -12.09
CA PHE A 110 -2.65 -33.41 -11.28
C PHE A 110 -3.52 -34.49 -11.93
N CYS A 111 -2.92 -35.58 -12.39
CA CYS A 111 -3.62 -36.59 -13.19
C CYS A 111 -2.97 -37.99 -13.08
N ASP A 112 -3.72 -39.03 -13.42
CA ASP A 112 -3.20 -40.41 -13.37
C ASP A 112 -2.24 -40.75 -14.52
N ASN A 113 -2.33 -40.01 -15.65
CA ASN A 113 -1.54 -40.31 -16.85
C ASN A 113 -0.96 -39.05 -17.49
N ARG A 114 0.32 -38.79 -17.19
CA ARG A 114 1.08 -37.64 -17.68
C ARG A 114 1.08 -37.50 -19.21
N LYS A 115 1.18 -38.61 -19.96
CA LYS A 115 1.36 -38.58 -21.42
C LYS A 115 0.18 -37.95 -22.17
N LEU A 116 -1.02 -37.99 -21.59
CA LEU A 116 -2.22 -37.42 -22.21
C LEU A 116 -2.17 -35.89 -22.29
N HIS A 117 -1.39 -35.25 -21.41
CA HIS A 117 -1.41 -33.80 -21.24
C HIS A 117 -0.07 -33.13 -21.56
N GLU A 118 0.96 -33.87 -21.98
CA GLU A 118 2.30 -33.31 -22.26
C GLU A 118 2.30 -32.16 -23.28
N GLN A 119 1.36 -32.18 -24.23
CA GLN A 119 1.21 -31.12 -25.21
C GLN A 119 0.68 -29.81 -24.59
N TRP A 120 -0.09 -29.89 -23.50
CA TRP A 120 -0.67 -28.72 -22.83
C TRP A 120 0.39 -27.76 -22.29
N ALA A 121 1.49 -28.29 -21.76
CA ALA A 121 2.60 -27.45 -21.28
C ALA A 121 3.29 -26.66 -22.41
N LYS A 122 3.16 -27.10 -23.67
CA LYS A 122 3.66 -26.36 -24.83
C LYS A 122 2.65 -25.33 -25.33
N ASP A 123 1.37 -25.67 -25.26
CA ASP A 123 0.28 -24.82 -25.76
C ASP A 123 -0.05 -23.70 -24.76
N TRP A 124 0.13 -23.94 -23.46
CA TRP A 124 -0.19 -23.01 -22.37
C TRP A 124 1.02 -22.77 -21.45
N PRO A 125 1.75 -21.66 -21.63
CA PRO A 125 3.01 -21.37 -20.92
C PRO A 125 2.92 -21.28 -19.39
N LYS A 126 1.72 -21.04 -18.84
CA LYS A 126 1.48 -21.04 -17.39
C LYS A 126 1.39 -22.44 -16.78
N ILE A 127 1.29 -23.50 -17.60
CA ILE A 127 1.41 -24.87 -17.08
C ILE A 127 2.88 -25.14 -16.74
N LYS A 128 3.19 -25.17 -15.44
CA LYS A 128 4.55 -25.39 -14.94
C LYS A 128 4.89 -26.86 -14.73
N GLY A 129 3.89 -27.74 -14.73
CA GLY A 129 4.15 -29.17 -14.65
C GLY A 129 2.90 -30.04 -14.68
N ILE A 130 3.12 -31.32 -14.96
CA ILE A 130 2.10 -32.37 -15.01
C ILE A 130 2.60 -33.52 -14.14
N PHE A 131 1.81 -33.87 -13.14
CA PHE A 131 2.22 -34.74 -12.05
C PHE A 131 1.18 -35.82 -11.78
N THR A 132 1.68 -36.96 -11.33
CA THR A 132 0.88 -38.12 -10.90
C THR A 132 0.95 -38.36 -9.39
N ASP A 133 1.77 -37.57 -8.69
CA ASP A 133 1.98 -37.64 -7.24
C ASP A 133 2.03 -36.21 -6.70
N ILE A 134 1.54 -36.01 -5.48
CA ILE A 134 1.47 -34.68 -4.86
C ILE A 134 2.83 -34.17 -4.40
N THR A 135 3.77 -35.05 -4.05
CA THR A 135 5.09 -34.63 -3.52
C THR A 135 5.87 -33.80 -4.55
N PRO A 136 5.97 -34.22 -5.84
CA PRO A 136 6.54 -33.36 -6.89
C PRO A 136 5.76 -32.08 -7.16
N VAL A 137 4.43 -32.08 -6.97
CA VAL A 137 3.60 -30.85 -7.09
C VAL A 137 4.02 -29.87 -6.00
N CYS A 138 4.19 -30.32 -4.76
CA CYS A 138 4.64 -29.48 -3.66
C CYS A 138 6.00 -28.83 -3.95
N GLU A 139 6.96 -29.55 -4.51
CA GLU A 139 8.26 -28.98 -4.88
C GLU A 139 8.16 -27.96 -6.02
N ALA A 140 7.35 -28.25 -7.05
CA ALA A 140 7.12 -27.31 -8.15
C ALA A 140 6.34 -26.06 -7.70
N LEU A 141 5.41 -26.23 -6.77
CA LEU A 141 4.65 -25.15 -6.13
C LEU A 141 5.56 -24.25 -5.31
N LYS A 142 6.51 -24.81 -4.53
CA LYS A 142 7.53 -24.02 -3.83
C LYS A 142 8.31 -23.14 -4.80
N GLU A 143 8.81 -23.71 -5.89
CA GLU A 143 9.58 -22.95 -6.87
C GLU A 143 8.75 -21.82 -7.50
N ALA A 144 7.53 -22.10 -7.96
CA ALA A 144 6.67 -21.10 -8.58
C ALA A 144 6.28 -19.99 -7.60
N ALA A 145 5.94 -20.37 -6.36
CA ALA A 145 5.52 -19.41 -5.35
C ALA A 145 6.71 -18.53 -4.91
N HIS A 146 7.94 -19.07 -4.86
CA HIS A 146 9.14 -18.28 -4.60
C HIS A 146 9.38 -17.24 -5.71
N GLN A 147 9.28 -17.66 -6.97
CA GLN A 147 9.41 -16.76 -8.11
C GLN A 147 8.33 -15.66 -8.07
N CYS A 148 7.10 -16.03 -7.72
CA CYS A 148 6.02 -15.07 -7.53
C CYS A 148 6.35 -14.04 -6.45
N GLU A 149 6.80 -14.46 -5.26
CA GLU A 149 7.19 -13.55 -4.18
C GLU A 149 8.38 -12.65 -4.55
N GLN A 150 9.40 -13.21 -5.21
CA GLN A 150 10.58 -12.47 -5.64
C GLN A 150 10.25 -11.35 -6.65
N ASN A 151 9.28 -11.60 -7.53
CA ASN A 151 8.83 -10.65 -8.55
C ASN A 151 7.78 -9.67 -8.03
N ALA A 152 7.08 -10.02 -6.96
CA ALA A 152 6.01 -9.22 -6.38
C ALA A 152 6.53 -8.18 -5.38
N ILE A 153 7.52 -7.39 -5.79
CA ILE A 153 8.03 -6.28 -4.98
C ILE A 153 7.23 -5.02 -5.28
N PRO A 154 6.72 -4.32 -4.24
CA PRO A 154 6.05 -3.05 -4.44
C PRO A 154 7.05 -2.00 -4.93
N ILE A 155 6.84 -1.53 -6.15
CA ILE A 155 7.61 -0.47 -6.79
C ILE A 155 6.65 0.65 -7.15
N SER A 156 7.07 1.89 -6.92
CA SER A 156 6.34 3.06 -7.36
C SER A 156 7.23 3.93 -8.24
N PHE A 157 6.61 4.68 -9.15
CA PHE A 157 7.33 5.52 -10.11
C PHE A 157 6.80 6.96 -10.06
N VAL A 158 7.69 7.93 -10.25
CA VAL A 158 7.34 9.35 -10.35
C VAL A 158 8.04 9.99 -11.55
N GLU A 159 7.27 10.69 -12.39
CA GLU A 159 7.79 11.45 -13.52
C GLU A 159 8.60 12.67 -13.06
N SER A 160 9.68 12.98 -13.78
CA SER A 160 10.45 14.19 -13.48
C SER A 160 9.62 15.45 -13.75
N ASN A 161 9.68 16.41 -12.84
CA ASN A 161 8.92 17.67 -12.86
C ASN A 161 7.39 17.53 -12.84
N GLN A 162 6.85 16.42 -12.34
CA GLN A 162 5.41 16.29 -12.10
C GLN A 162 4.92 17.31 -11.06
N LYS A 163 3.70 17.80 -11.19
CA LYS A 163 3.12 18.71 -10.18
C LYS A 163 2.73 17.92 -8.92
N LEU A 164 2.94 18.54 -7.76
CA LEU A 164 2.72 17.92 -6.44
C LEU A 164 1.27 17.48 -6.21
N ASP A 165 0.30 18.23 -6.74
CA ASP A 165 -1.14 17.92 -6.69
C ASP A 165 -1.55 16.71 -7.55
N GLN A 166 -0.66 16.23 -8.42
CA GLN A 166 -0.89 15.10 -9.32
C GLN A 166 -0.14 13.85 -8.89
N LEU A 167 0.58 13.90 -7.77
CA LEU A 167 1.37 12.78 -7.29
C LEU A 167 0.51 11.82 -6.50
N ASP A 168 0.65 10.53 -6.80
CA ASP A 168 0.05 9.48 -6.00
C ASP A 168 0.75 9.45 -4.61
N PRO A 169 0.03 9.72 -3.51
CA PRO A 169 0.58 9.62 -2.16
C PRO A 169 1.14 8.22 -1.84
N SER A 170 0.71 7.18 -2.57
CA SER A 170 1.21 5.81 -2.45
C SER A 170 2.71 5.70 -2.59
N PHE A 171 3.33 6.56 -3.41
CA PHE A 171 4.78 6.58 -3.59
C PHE A 171 5.50 6.75 -2.24
N MET A 172 4.97 7.57 -1.33
CA MET A 172 5.63 7.94 -0.07
C MET A 172 5.04 7.26 1.18
N TYR A 173 3.94 6.51 1.09
CA TYR A 173 3.31 5.93 2.30
C TYR A 173 4.26 5.02 3.08
N THR A 174 5.09 4.22 2.40
CA THR A 174 6.06 3.36 3.08
C THR A 174 7.16 4.15 3.79
N GLN A 175 7.56 5.32 3.26
CA GLN A 175 8.46 6.24 3.95
C GLN A 175 7.82 6.77 5.23
N ILE A 176 6.58 7.26 5.15
CA ILE A 176 5.87 7.84 6.31
C ILE A 176 5.64 6.77 7.38
N ILE A 177 5.18 5.59 6.99
CA ILE A 177 4.96 4.46 7.90
C ILE A 177 6.27 4.11 8.60
N LYS A 178 7.37 3.95 7.85
CA LYS A 178 8.70 3.73 8.43
C LYS A 178 9.06 4.81 9.45
N GLU A 179 8.94 6.09 9.08
CA GLU A 179 9.22 7.21 9.99
C GLU A 179 8.41 7.13 11.28
N ILE A 180 7.11 6.83 11.19
CA ILE A 180 6.24 6.70 12.35
C ILE A 180 6.65 5.50 13.21
N LEU A 181 6.84 4.32 12.61
CA LEU A 181 7.22 3.10 13.32
C LEU A 181 8.54 3.29 14.09
N LEU A 182 9.48 4.07 13.54
CA LEU A 182 10.74 4.37 14.23
C LEU A 182 10.57 5.25 15.48
N THR A 183 9.48 6.02 15.59
CA THR A 183 9.13 6.80 16.78
C THR A 183 8.41 6.00 17.86
N ILE A 184 7.91 4.79 17.54
CA ILE A 184 7.21 3.94 18.50
C ILE A 184 8.23 3.13 19.31
N ASP A 185 8.04 3.13 20.62
CA ASP A 185 8.78 2.26 21.53
C ASP A 185 8.08 0.89 21.57
N PHE A 186 8.66 -0.09 20.88
CA PHE A 186 8.17 -1.45 20.86
C PHE A 186 8.79 -2.25 22.00
N ASP A 187 7.95 -2.78 22.88
CA ASP A 187 8.35 -3.64 23.98
C ASP A 187 8.05 -5.13 23.70
N GLN A 188 8.35 -5.97 24.69
CA GLN A 188 8.13 -7.42 24.61
C GLN A 188 6.65 -7.81 24.40
N SER A 189 5.69 -6.95 24.80
CA SER A 189 4.26 -7.25 24.63
C SER A 189 3.86 -7.26 23.16
N HIS A 190 4.41 -6.34 22.36
CA HIS A 190 4.17 -6.27 20.92
C HIS A 190 4.69 -7.51 20.19
N LEU A 191 5.87 -8.01 20.57
CA LEU A 191 6.38 -9.29 20.06
C LEU A 191 5.42 -10.44 20.44
N GLN A 192 4.93 -10.47 21.68
CA GLN A 192 4.01 -11.51 22.12
C GLN A 192 2.66 -11.45 21.39
N ASP A 193 2.13 -10.27 21.12
CA ASP A 193 0.90 -10.08 20.34
C ASP A 193 1.08 -10.56 18.90
N TYR A 194 2.23 -10.27 18.30
CA TYR A 194 2.57 -10.80 16.98
C TYR A 194 2.71 -12.33 17.00
N ILE A 195 3.31 -12.91 18.03
CA ILE A 195 3.40 -14.37 18.20
C ILE A 195 2.01 -15.01 18.32
N ASN A 196 1.10 -14.40 19.10
CA ASN A 196 -0.27 -14.87 19.23
C ASN A 196 -1.01 -14.83 17.89
N TYR A 197 -0.88 -13.71 17.16
CA TYR A 197 -1.39 -13.59 15.81
C TYR A 197 -0.86 -14.69 14.88
N CYS A 198 0.45 -14.96 14.89
CA CYS A 198 1.02 -16.03 14.07
C CYS A 198 0.46 -17.41 14.43
N CYS A 199 0.19 -17.68 15.72
CA CYS A 199 -0.46 -18.93 16.13
C CYS A 199 -1.88 -19.06 15.55
N ASP A 200 -2.63 -17.96 15.47
CA ASP A 200 -3.99 -17.93 14.90
C ASP A 200 -3.99 -18.07 13.38
N VAL A 201 -2.96 -17.54 12.69
CA VAL A 201 -2.80 -17.69 11.24
C VAL A 201 -2.32 -19.09 10.85
N PHE A 202 -1.56 -19.78 11.73
CA PHE A 202 -0.98 -21.10 11.45
C PHE A 202 -1.43 -22.22 12.41
N PRO A 203 -2.74 -22.42 12.66
CA PRO A 203 -3.22 -23.30 13.72
C PRO A 203 -2.86 -24.78 13.50
N ASP A 204 -2.73 -25.21 12.23
CA ASP A 204 -2.49 -26.61 11.85
C ASP A 204 -1.14 -26.83 11.12
N ASN A 205 -0.22 -25.86 11.14
CA ASN A 205 1.06 -25.97 10.44
C ASN A 205 2.20 -26.27 11.43
N GLU A 206 2.46 -27.55 11.71
CA GLU A 206 3.45 -28.01 12.70
C GLU A 206 4.83 -27.32 12.55
N LYS A 207 5.27 -27.15 11.31
CA LYS A 207 6.55 -26.52 10.99
C LYS A 207 6.56 -25.04 11.35
N GLN A 208 5.46 -24.34 11.07
CA GLN A 208 5.36 -22.92 11.42
C GLN A 208 5.18 -22.74 12.92
N ILE A 209 4.46 -23.64 13.60
CA ILE A 209 4.40 -23.65 15.06
C ILE A 209 5.80 -23.82 15.67
N GLU A 210 6.66 -24.66 15.09
CA GLU A 210 8.07 -24.76 15.51
C GLU A 210 8.84 -23.45 15.24
N ASN A 211 8.67 -22.84 14.06
CA ASN A 211 9.28 -21.56 13.73
C ASN A 211 8.81 -20.42 14.66
N ILE A 212 7.53 -20.40 15.05
CA ILE A 212 6.93 -19.43 15.99
C ILE A 212 7.58 -19.58 17.36
N LYS A 213 7.67 -20.80 17.89
CA LYS A 213 8.36 -21.07 19.17
C LYS A 213 9.81 -20.64 19.11
N ARG A 214 10.51 -20.97 18.00
CA ARG A 214 11.89 -20.55 17.79
C ARG A 214 12.02 -19.03 17.78
N LEU A 215 11.10 -18.32 17.14
CA LEU A 215 11.07 -16.85 17.14
C LEU A 215 10.87 -16.33 18.56
N GLN A 216 9.85 -16.80 19.27
CA GLN A 216 9.54 -16.39 20.64
C GLN A 216 10.73 -16.57 21.60
N ASP A 217 11.39 -17.74 21.54
CA ASP A 217 12.48 -18.09 22.46
C ASP A 217 13.80 -17.39 22.14
N GLN A 218 14.06 -17.11 20.85
CA GLN A 218 15.39 -16.73 20.38
C GLN A 218 15.46 -15.34 19.75
N TYR A 219 14.36 -14.59 19.64
CA TYR A 219 14.29 -13.31 18.90
C TYR A 219 15.48 -12.40 19.23
N HIS A 220 15.67 -12.08 20.51
CA HIS A 220 16.72 -11.20 21.02
C HIS A 220 18.13 -11.82 21.04
N SER A 221 18.25 -13.14 20.86
CA SER A 221 19.56 -13.83 20.82
C SER A 221 20.20 -13.80 19.43
N LYS A 222 19.42 -13.41 18.42
CA LYS A 222 19.83 -13.28 17.02
C LYS A 222 19.54 -11.88 16.53
N THR A 223 20.12 -11.52 15.40
CA THR A 223 19.92 -10.20 14.82
C THR A 223 18.65 -10.14 13.97
N PRO A 224 18.00 -8.98 13.84
CA PRO A 224 16.87 -8.79 12.91
C PRO A 224 17.17 -9.24 11.48
N ILE A 225 18.36 -8.94 10.94
CA ILE A 225 18.81 -9.39 9.61
C ILE A 225 18.91 -10.92 9.52
N TYR A 226 19.36 -11.60 10.59
CA TYR A 226 19.34 -13.06 10.63
C TYR A 226 17.91 -13.59 10.47
N TRP A 227 16.94 -13.00 11.18
CA TRP A 227 15.54 -13.38 11.08
C TRP A 227 14.92 -13.06 9.72
N TYR A 228 15.24 -11.90 9.16
CA TYR A 228 14.77 -11.47 7.83
C TYR A 228 15.28 -12.38 6.71
N THR A 229 16.51 -12.88 6.84
CA THR A 229 17.11 -13.80 5.85
C THR A 229 16.90 -15.27 6.19
N CYS A 230 16.29 -15.58 7.34
CA CYS A 230 15.99 -16.95 7.72
C CYS A 230 14.83 -17.48 6.89
N ASP A 231 14.94 -18.75 6.52
CA ASP A 231 13.89 -19.50 5.84
C ASP A 231 12.71 -19.74 6.80
N MET A 232 11.79 -18.77 6.88
CA MET A 232 10.58 -18.78 7.72
C MET A 232 9.59 -17.67 7.30
N PHE A 233 8.42 -17.69 7.93
CA PHE A 233 7.28 -16.82 7.63
C PHE A 233 7.49 -15.29 7.71
N LEU A 234 8.55 -14.80 8.36
CA LEU A 234 8.74 -13.36 8.60
C LEU A 234 8.94 -12.57 7.30
N TYR A 235 9.85 -13.02 6.44
CA TYR A 235 10.13 -12.38 5.16
C TYR A 235 8.88 -12.33 4.26
N PRO A 236 8.19 -13.45 3.99
CA PRO A 236 7.03 -13.42 3.10
C PRO A 236 5.92 -12.55 3.70
N MET A 237 5.59 -12.69 4.99
CA MET A 237 4.56 -11.87 5.64
C MET A 237 4.87 -10.38 5.57
N LEU A 238 6.10 -9.96 5.87
CA LEU A 238 6.49 -8.55 5.77
C LEU A 238 6.39 -8.02 4.34
N ASN A 239 6.93 -8.76 3.36
CA ASN A 239 6.88 -8.32 1.96
C ASN A 239 5.44 -8.29 1.43
N GLY A 240 4.61 -9.27 1.77
CA GLY A 240 3.20 -9.28 1.41
C GLY A 240 2.44 -8.12 2.05
N ALA A 241 2.70 -7.83 3.32
CA ALA A 241 2.10 -6.71 4.02
C ALA A 241 2.47 -5.36 3.40
N LEU A 242 3.75 -5.14 3.09
CA LEU A 242 4.18 -3.92 2.41
C LEU A 242 3.69 -3.83 0.96
N ARG A 243 3.56 -4.97 0.26
CA ARG A 243 3.02 -5.03 -1.11
C ARG A 243 1.55 -4.65 -1.17
N LEU A 244 0.76 -5.26 -0.29
CA LEU A 244 -0.69 -5.06 -0.22
C LEU A 244 -1.06 -3.86 0.66
N MET A 245 -0.06 -3.13 1.17
CA MET A 245 -0.20 -2.10 2.19
C MET A 245 -1.10 -2.55 3.35
N ASN A 246 -1.02 -3.80 3.80
CA ASN A 246 -1.86 -4.35 4.87
C ASN A 246 -1.47 -3.74 6.24
N GLY A 247 -2.24 -2.77 6.70
CA GLY A 247 -1.98 -2.00 7.90
C GLY A 247 -1.99 -2.83 9.18
N ASP A 248 -2.84 -3.85 9.26
CA ASP A 248 -2.90 -4.73 10.44
C ASP A 248 -1.57 -5.48 10.60
N ILE A 249 -1.09 -6.13 9.54
CA ILE A 249 0.19 -6.84 9.59
C ILE A 249 1.36 -5.86 9.77
N ILE A 250 1.37 -4.71 9.08
CA ILE A 250 2.41 -3.67 9.23
C ILE A 250 2.48 -3.18 10.69
N THR A 251 1.33 -2.94 11.32
CA THR A 251 1.19 -2.51 12.72
C THR A 251 1.77 -3.56 13.66
N ARG A 252 1.39 -4.83 13.49
CA ARG A 252 1.88 -5.94 14.32
C ARG A 252 3.37 -6.22 14.11
N MET A 253 3.88 -6.07 12.89
CA MET A 253 5.29 -6.23 12.55
C MET A 253 6.13 -4.98 12.79
N GLY A 254 5.55 -3.91 13.33
CA GLY A 254 6.22 -2.62 13.53
C GLY A 254 7.53 -2.73 14.32
N PHE A 255 7.56 -3.59 15.35
CA PHE A 255 8.76 -3.86 16.12
C PHE A 255 9.89 -4.41 15.25
N PHE A 256 9.57 -5.39 14.39
CA PHE A 256 10.54 -6.04 13.52
C PHE A 256 11.03 -5.12 12.42
N ILE A 257 10.13 -4.31 11.84
CA ILE A 257 10.47 -3.28 10.84
C ILE A 257 11.46 -2.27 11.44
N GLY A 258 11.15 -1.77 12.65
CA GLY A 258 12.00 -0.82 13.37
C GLY A 258 13.37 -1.41 13.70
N ASP A 259 13.41 -2.63 14.25
CA ASP A 259 14.65 -3.32 14.60
C ASP A 259 15.51 -3.61 13.37
N LEU A 260 14.89 -4.08 12.27
CA LEU A 260 15.58 -4.34 11.01
C LEU A 260 16.16 -3.06 10.41
N HIS A 261 15.39 -1.96 10.40
CA HIS A 261 15.89 -0.66 9.95
C HIS A 261 17.08 -0.18 10.79
N ARG A 262 16.92 -0.15 12.12
CA ARG A 262 17.98 0.31 13.04
C ARG A 262 19.26 -0.52 12.91
N GLN A 263 19.13 -1.83 12.71
CA GLN A 263 20.29 -2.68 12.48
C GLN A 263 20.99 -2.35 11.15
N ILE A 264 20.23 -2.15 10.06
CA ILE A 264 20.80 -1.77 8.77
C ILE A 264 21.50 -0.40 8.88
N GLU A 265 20.89 0.56 9.57
CA GLU A 265 21.47 1.89 9.81
C GLU A 265 22.75 1.81 10.64
N GLN A 266 22.76 1.04 11.73
CA GLN A 266 23.97 0.83 12.53
C GLN A 266 25.10 0.26 11.68
N LEU A 267 24.83 -0.79 10.91
CA LEU A 267 25.81 -1.41 10.03
C LEU A 267 26.27 -0.48 8.92
N HIS A 268 25.35 0.34 8.37
CA HIS A 268 25.70 1.35 7.38
C HIS A 268 26.74 2.31 7.94
N GLN A 269 26.51 2.83 9.16
CA GLN A 269 27.45 3.72 9.83
C GLN A 269 28.79 3.01 10.11
N GLU A 270 28.77 1.76 10.58
CA GLU A 270 29.99 0.98 10.86
C GLU A 270 30.82 0.69 9.60
N GLN A 271 30.17 0.37 8.48
CA GLN A 271 30.82 -0.06 7.24
C GLN A 271 31.27 1.11 6.36
N TYR A 272 30.58 2.24 6.44
CA TYR A 272 30.75 3.36 5.50
C TYR A 272 31.03 4.72 6.18
N ALA A 273 31.33 4.74 7.48
CA ALA A 273 31.78 5.96 8.15
C ALA A 273 33.01 6.57 7.45
N GLY A 274 32.84 7.79 6.94
CA GLY A 274 33.91 8.53 6.24
C GLY A 274 34.10 8.14 4.78
N ALA A 275 33.20 7.34 4.19
CA ALA A 275 33.20 7.06 2.77
C ALA A 275 33.06 8.34 1.93
N THR A 276 33.62 8.31 0.73
CA THR A 276 33.62 9.42 -0.23
C THR A 276 32.96 8.98 -1.53
N ALA A 277 32.68 9.93 -2.43
CA ALA A 277 32.18 9.61 -3.76
C ALA A 277 33.10 8.65 -4.56
N ALA A 278 34.39 8.54 -4.19
CA ALA A 278 35.32 7.58 -4.81
C ALA A 278 35.03 6.12 -4.42
N ASP A 279 34.35 5.89 -3.31
CA ASP A 279 33.98 4.57 -2.79
C ASP A 279 32.67 4.03 -3.39
N THR A 280 32.18 4.68 -4.45
CA THR A 280 30.99 4.27 -5.19
C THR A 280 31.13 2.85 -5.72
N PHE A 281 30.11 2.03 -5.49
CA PHE A 281 30.05 0.66 -5.97
C PHE A 281 28.74 0.39 -6.73
N THR A 282 28.63 -0.80 -7.32
CA THR A 282 27.43 -1.23 -8.06
C THR A 282 26.89 -2.49 -7.44
N VAL A 283 25.57 -2.54 -7.30
CA VAL A 283 24.83 -3.75 -6.92
C VAL A 283 23.79 -4.05 -7.99
N PHE A 284 23.37 -5.31 -8.01
CA PHE A 284 22.52 -5.86 -9.04
C PHE A 284 21.29 -6.50 -8.39
N ARG A 285 20.17 -6.42 -9.10
CA ARG A 285 18.96 -7.16 -8.76
C ARG A 285 18.28 -7.64 -10.03
N GLY A 286 18.02 -8.94 -10.10
CA GLY A 286 17.19 -9.53 -11.14
C GLY A 286 15.78 -9.79 -10.65
N GLN A 287 14.78 -9.39 -11.42
CA GLN A 287 13.37 -9.71 -11.17
C GLN A 287 12.53 -9.56 -12.44
N GLY A 288 11.34 -10.13 -12.45
CA GLY A 288 10.29 -9.82 -13.39
C GLY A 288 9.54 -8.54 -12.99
N LEU A 289 9.14 -7.75 -13.98
CA LEU A 289 8.12 -6.71 -13.83
C LEU A 289 6.89 -7.07 -14.64
N SER A 290 5.71 -6.68 -14.16
CA SER A 290 4.50 -6.79 -14.97
C SER A 290 4.65 -5.96 -16.25
N THR A 291 3.94 -6.34 -17.31
CA THR A 291 3.98 -5.57 -18.56
C THR A 291 3.50 -4.12 -18.34
N GLY A 292 2.52 -3.91 -17.46
CA GLY A 292 2.04 -2.56 -17.10
C GLY A 292 3.11 -1.72 -16.38
N ASP A 293 3.75 -2.27 -15.35
CA ASP A 293 4.82 -1.57 -14.62
C ASP A 293 6.01 -1.27 -15.52
N PHE A 294 6.34 -2.20 -16.42
CA PHE A 294 7.41 -2.01 -17.40
C PHE A 294 7.08 -0.88 -18.37
N GLU A 295 5.85 -0.83 -18.91
CA GLU A 295 5.39 0.26 -19.78
C GLU A 295 5.38 1.61 -19.06
N GLN A 296 5.01 1.63 -17.78
CA GLN A 296 5.10 2.83 -16.95
C GLN A 296 6.57 3.26 -16.78
N MET A 297 7.46 2.34 -16.42
CA MET A 297 8.89 2.61 -16.27
C MET A 297 9.52 3.17 -17.56
N LEU A 298 9.13 2.67 -18.74
CA LEU A 298 9.62 3.16 -20.03
C LEU A 298 9.27 4.65 -20.28
N LYS A 299 8.16 5.14 -19.73
CA LYS A 299 7.73 6.55 -19.88
C LYS A 299 8.53 7.49 -18.98
N ILE A 300 9.20 6.96 -17.95
CA ILE A 300 9.74 7.73 -16.81
C ILE A 300 11.27 7.82 -16.86
N LYS A 301 11.84 8.02 -18.06
CA LYS A 301 13.29 8.18 -18.18
C LYS A 301 13.73 9.48 -17.48
N GLY A 302 14.65 9.35 -16.52
CA GLY A 302 15.12 10.45 -15.69
C GLY A 302 14.27 10.71 -14.44
N GLY A 303 13.13 10.03 -14.27
CA GLY A 303 12.30 10.11 -13.07
C GLY A 303 12.80 9.22 -11.93
N LEU A 304 11.96 9.12 -10.90
CA LEU A 304 12.25 8.37 -9.67
C LEU A 304 11.54 7.02 -9.68
N ILE A 305 12.21 6.03 -9.08
CA ILE A 305 11.67 4.71 -8.77
C ILE A 305 11.92 4.44 -7.29
N SER A 306 10.88 4.07 -6.53
CA SER A 306 11.01 3.62 -5.15
C SER A 306 10.84 2.11 -5.06
N PHE A 307 11.69 1.46 -4.28
CA PHE A 307 11.47 0.11 -3.80
C PHE A 307 10.88 0.21 -2.40
N ASN A 308 9.60 -0.15 -2.27
CA ASN A 308 8.81 0.12 -1.06
C ASN A 308 8.97 -0.98 0.02
N ASN A 309 9.89 -1.93 -0.19
CA ASN A 309 10.27 -2.97 0.76
C ASN A 309 11.76 -2.89 1.11
N PHE A 310 12.20 -3.72 2.06
CA PHE A 310 13.62 -3.96 2.28
C PHE A 310 14.21 -4.63 1.03
N LEU A 311 15.16 -3.96 0.38
CA LEU A 311 15.63 -4.34 -0.94
C LEU A 311 16.93 -5.13 -0.84
N SER A 312 16.85 -6.44 -1.07
CA SER A 312 18.02 -7.31 -1.20
C SER A 312 18.63 -7.17 -2.60
N THR A 313 19.95 -7.04 -2.65
CA THR A 313 20.75 -6.92 -3.89
C THR A 313 22.05 -7.70 -3.77
N SER A 314 22.63 -8.07 -4.91
CA SER A 314 23.91 -8.79 -4.97
C SER A 314 25.01 -7.92 -5.58
N LYS A 315 26.25 -8.06 -5.10
CA LYS A 315 27.43 -7.52 -5.80
C LYS A 315 27.81 -8.34 -7.03
N ASP A 316 27.30 -9.57 -7.15
CA ASP A 316 27.50 -10.43 -8.30
C ASP A 316 26.40 -10.21 -9.36
N ARG A 317 26.83 -9.74 -10.54
CA ARG A 317 25.94 -9.50 -11.67
C ARG A 317 25.33 -10.78 -12.21
N ASP A 318 26.08 -11.88 -12.23
CA ASP A 318 25.65 -13.13 -12.88
C ASP A 318 24.50 -13.78 -12.09
N VAL A 319 24.55 -13.68 -10.76
CA VAL A 319 23.45 -14.10 -9.87
C VAL A 319 22.15 -13.40 -10.21
N SER A 320 22.22 -12.07 -10.33
CA SER A 320 21.06 -11.25 -10.67
C SER A 320 20.62 -11.44 -12.13
N TYR A 321 21.56 -11.69 -13.04
CA TYR A 321 21.23 -11.94 -14.44
C TYR A 321 20.41 -13.22 -14.59
N VAL A 322 20.81 -14.33 -13.95
CA VAL A 322 20.06 -15.61 -14.00
C VAL A 322 18.61 -15.42 -13.54
N LEU A 323 18.41 -14.62 -12.49
CA LEU A 323 17.07 -14.28 -11.98
C LEU A 323 16.26 -13.43 -12.96
N ALA A 324 16.87 -12.44 -13.60
CA ALA A 324 16.17 -11.64 -14.61
C ALA A 324 15.83 -12.48 -15.86
N ASP A 325 16.74 -13.37 -16.26
CA ASP A 325 16.61 -14.22 -17.44
C ASP A 325 15.52 -15.29 -17.29
N SER A 326 15.42 -15.92 -16.12
CA SER A 326 14.40 -16.96 -15.85
C SER A 326 12.96 -16.45 -16.02
N ASN A 327 12.75 -15.15 -15.83
CA ASN A 327 11.44 -14.51 -15.94
C ASN A 327 10.92 -14.38 -17.38
N GLN A 328 11.78 -14.54 -18.39
CA GLN A 328 11.35 -14.51 -19.80
C GLN A 328 10.35 -15.62 -20.16
N VAL A 329 10.34 -16.70 -19.38
CA VAL A 329 9.41 -17.83 -19.56
C VAL A 329 7.97 -17.45 -19.20
N ASN A 330 7.77 -16.44 -18.34
CA ASN A 330 6.43 -15.99 -17.97
C ASN A 330 5.91 -14.96 -19.01
N PRO A 331 4.81 -15.23 -19.74
CA PRO A 331 4.27 -14.31 -20.73
C PRO A 331 3.79 -12.98 -20.14
N ASP A 332 3.53 -12.90 -18.84
CA ASP A 332 3.03 -11.67 -18.20
C ASP A 332 4.16 -10.76 -17.71
N LEU A 333 5.39 -11.29 -17.62
CA LEU A 333 6.54 -10.60 -17.04
C LEU A 333 7.57 -10.20 -18.09
N VAL A 334 8.23 -9.08 -17.83
CA VAL A 334 9.45 -8.65 -18.51
C VAL A 334 10.61 -8.83 -17.54
N GLY A 335 11.65 -9.55 -17.94
CA GLY A 335 12.85 -9.73 -17.13
C GLY A 335 13.65 -8.44 -17.05
N ILE A 336 13.96 -8.00 -15.83
CA ILE A 336 14.71 -6.77 -15.57
C ILE A 336 15.95 -7.09 -14.74
N LEU A 337 17.09 -6.69 -15.27
CA LEU A 337 18.34 -6.56 -14.52
C LEU A 337 18.52 -5.10 -14.12
N PHE A 338 18.23 -4.80 -12.85
CA PHE A 338 18.58 -3.51 -12.27
C PHE A 338 20.08 -3.45 -11.99
N VAL A 339 20.73 -2.42 -12.51
CA VAL A 339 22.13 -2.09 -12.27
C VAL A 339 22.15 -0.81 -11.46
N MET A 340 22.41 -0.92 -10.16
CA MET A 340 22.25 0.17 -9.20
C MET A 340 23.60 0.70 -8.75
N LYS A 341 23.90 1.95 -9.10
CA LYS A 341 25.10 2.65 -8.66
C LYS A 341 24.84 3.34 -7.32
N VAL A 342 25.69 3.07 -6.34
CA VAL A 342 25.51 3.45 -4.94
C VAL A 342 26.69 4.29 -4.48
N ASP A 343 26.44 5.56 -4.17
CA ASP A 343 27.39 6.42 -3.46
C ASP A 343 27.10 6.36 -1.95
N PRO A 344 27.96 5.70 -1.15
CA PRO A 344 27.74 5.57 0.29
C PRO A 344 27.82 6.88 1.07
N SER A 345 28.36 7.96 0.48
CA SER A 345 28.57 9.22 1.18
C SER A 345 27.34 10.14 1.24
N GLN A 346 26.29 9.85 0.46
CA GLN A 346 25.15 10.76 0.26
C GLN A 346 23.80 10.03 0.19
N SER A 347 23.61 8.92 0.91
CA SER A 347 22.43 8.06 0.74
C SER A 347 21.17 8.58 1.46
N THR A 348 20.01 8.55 0.78
CA THR A 348 18.68 8.82 1.39
C THR A 348 18.11 7.65 2.19
N SER A 349 18.67 6.45 2.01
CA SER A 349 18.23 5.23 2.68
C SER A 349 19.43 4.44 3.19
N PRO A 350 19.47 4.03 4.46
CA PRO A 350 20.57 3.23 4.95
C PRO A 350 20.59 1.86 4.28
N PHE A 351 21.79 1.35 4.06
CA PHE A 351 22.04 0.03 3.50
C PHE A 351 23.29 -0.59 4.11
N ALA A 352 23.38 -1.91 4.12
CA ALA A 352 24.54 -2.60 4.66
C ALA A 352 24.86 -3.86 3.85
N SER A 353 26.15 -4.17 3.77
CA SER A 353 26.61 -5.51 3.38
C SER A 353 26.28 -6.49 4.50
N ILE A 354 25.57 -7.57 4.19
CA ILE A 354 25.06 -8.53 5.20
C ILE A 354 25.69 -9.93 5.14
N ALA A 355 26.70 -10.13 4.30
CA ALA A 355 27.39 -11.41 4.03
C ALA A 355 27.78 -12.23 5.27
N ASN A 356 28.07 -11.58 6.40
CA ASN A 356 28.54 -12.23 7.63
C ASN A 356 27.49 -12.25 8.76
N ILE A 357 26.30 -11.73 8.51
CA ILE A 357 25.26 -11.49 9.52
C ILE A 357 23.96 -12.22 9.13
N SER A 358 23.72 -12.38 7.83
CA SER A 358 22.59 -13.13 7.31
C SER A 358 22.67 -14.61 7.69
N LYS A 359 21.55 -15.32 7.53
CA LYS A 359 21.48 -16.77 7.66
C LYS A 359 22.39 -17.48 6.64
N PHE A 360 22.60 -16.86 5.47
CA PHE A 360 23.38 -17.40 4.37
C PHE A 360 24.77 -16.75 4.34
N GLN A 361 25.69 -17.37 5.06
CA GLN A 361 27.07 -16.87 5.15
C GLN A 361 27.80 -17.00 3.80
N GLY A 362 28.49 -15.93 3.40
CA GLY A 362 29.43 -15.93 2.28
C GLY A 362 28.91 -15.36 0.96
N GLU A 363 27.64 -14.97 0.87
CA GLU A 363 27.11 -14.24 -0.29
C GLU A 363 27.36 -12.73 -0.14
N GLU A 364 27.86 -12.08 -1.19
CA GLU A 364 28.06 -10.63 -1.20
C GLU A 364 26.74 -9.87 -1.40
N GLU A 365 25.86 -9.99 -0.41
CA GLU A 365 24.55 -9.35 -0.39
C GLU A 365 24.61 -7.97 0.26
N VAL A 366 23.96 -6.99 -0.36
CA VAL A 366 23.70 -5.66 0.19
C VAL A 366 22.20 -5.49 0.37
N LEU A 367 21.79 -5.25 1.61
CA LEU A 367 20.40 -5.04 1.99
C LEU A 367 20.18 -3.55 2.24
N PHE A 368 19.23 -2.97 1.51
CA PHE A 368 18.76 -1.61 1.77
C PHE A 368 17.55 -1.63 2.67
N SER A 369 17.40 -0.55 3.45
CA SER A 369 16.18 -0.34 4.21
C SER A 369 14.97 -0.10 3.32
N MET A 370 13.77 -0.22 3.89
CA MET A 370 12.53 -0.01 3.16
C MET A 370 12.39 1.43 2.64
N HIS A 371 11.70 1.57 1.52
CA HIS A 371 11.54 2.82 0.78
C HIS A 371 12.91 3.37 0.32
N SER A 372 13.60 2.60 -0.52
CA SER A 372 14.84 3.02 -1.15
C SER A 372 14.56 3.61 -2.53
N VAL A 373 14.96 4.86 -2.75
CA VAL A 373 14.64 5.62 -3.96
C VAL A 373 15.85 5.73 -4.87
N PHE A 374 15.64 5.51 -6.16
CA PHE A 374 16.65 5.61 -7.19
C PHE A 374 16.16 6.48 -8.35
N ARG A 375 17.10 7.05 -9.09
CA ARG A 375 16.84 7.78 -10.33
C ARG A 375 17.16 6.93 -11.55
N ILE A 376 16.23 6.85 -12.49
CA ILE A 376 16.38 6.06 -13.72
C ILE A 376 17.28 6.80 -14.70
N GLN A 377 18.48 6.27 -14.97
CA GLN A 377 19.44 6.86 -15.90
C GLN A 377 19.23 6.38 -17.34
N GLY A 378 18.91 5.10 -17.50
CA GLY A 378 18.74 4.51 -18.82
C GLY A 378 18.20 3.10 -18.78
N ILE A 379 17.45 2.75 -19.81
CA ILE A 379 16.85 1.44 -20.02
C ILE A 379 17.38 0.93 -21.36
N LYS A 380 17.94 -0.29 -21.36
CA LYS A 380 18.56 -0.91 -22.53
C LYS A 380 18.06 -2.33 -22.68
N GLN A 381 17.58 -2.70 -23.86
CA GLN A 381 17.29 -4.09 -24.18
C GLN A 381 18.61 -4.86 -24.36
N MET A 382 18.72 -6.04 -23.75
CA MET A 382 19.97 -6.81 -23.77
C MET A 382 20.20 -7.55 -25.08
N GLU A 383 19.16 -8.16 -25.65
CA GLU A 383 19.20 -8.87 -26.95
C GLU A 383 17.95 -8.54 -27.77
N GLU A 384 18.08 -8.38 -29.08
CA GLU A 384 17.05 -7.84 -29.98
C GLU A 384 15.74 -8.66 -30.06
N ASN A 385 15.67 -9.85 -29.47
CA ASN A 385 14.46 -10.69 -29.44
C ASN A 385 14.06 -11.17 -28.03
N ASN A 386 14.73 -10.69 -26.98
CA ASN A 386 14.46 -11.13 -25.61
C ASN A 386 13.64 -10.11 -24.84
N ARG A 387 12.77 -10.59 -23.96
CA ARG A 387 12.02 -9.76 -22.99
C ARG A 387 12.88 -9.47 -21.76
N LEU A 388 14.14 -9.10 -21.99
CA LEU A 388 15.16 -8.89 -20.97
C LEU A 388 15.81 -7.51 -21.15
N TYR A 389 15.73 -6.70 -20.10
CA TYR A 389 16.21 -5.32 -20.11
C TYR A 389 17.14 -5.05 -18.94
N GLU A 390 18.17 -4.26 -19.22
CA GLU A 390 19.05 -3.67 -18.24
C GLU A 390 18.56 -2.26 -17.90
N VAL A 391 18.34 -1.99 -16.62
CA VAL A 391 17.86 -0.70 -16.12
C VAL A 391 18.93 -0.12 -15.21
N ASN A 392 19.54 0.97 -15.65
CA ASN A 392 20.59 1.67 -14.93
C ASN A 392 19.97 2.67 -13.96
N LEU A 393 20.25 2.48 -12.68
CA LEU A 393 19.74 3.25 -11.56
C LEU A 393 20.90 3.90 -10.79
N VAL A 394 20.64 5.09 -10.23
CA VAL A 394 21.56 5.75 -9.29
C VAL A 394 20.78 6.04 -8.02
N LEU A 395 21.33 5.65 -6.87
CA LEU A 395 20.73 5.93 -5.56
C LEU A 395 20.58 7.45 -5.38
N THR A 396 19.40 7.90 -4.95
CA THR A 396 19.16 9.33 -4.71
C THR A 396 19.93 9.84 -3.50
N THR A 397 20.06 11.15 -3.41
CA THR A 397 20.70 11.82 -2.27
C THR A 397 19.73 12.76 -1.57
N ASP A 398 20.04 13.13 -0.32
CA ASP A 398 19.21 14.08 0.45
C ASP A 398 19.08 15.45 -0.23
N ASN A 399 19.98 15.75 -1.17
CA ASN A 399 19.97 16.98 -1.97
C ASN A 399 19.16 16.84 -3.27
N ASP A 400 18.53 15.70 -3.54
CA ASP A 400 17.68 15.52 -4.72
C ASP A 400 16.44 16.44 -4.58
N PRO A 401 16.30 17.46 -5.44
CA PRO A 401 15.30 18.51 -5.24
C PRO A 401 13.88 18.02 -5.51
N GLU A 402 13.70 17.00 -6.34
CA GLU A 402 12.39 16.39 -6.56
C GLU A 402 12.01 15.59 -5.32
N LEU A 403 12.88 14.68 -4.86
CA LEU A 403 12.61 13.86 -3.68
C LEU A 403 12.39 14.68 -2.41
N SER A 404 13.18 15.74 -2.19
CA SER A 404 13.01 16.64 -1.03
C SER A 404 11.64 17.33 -1.06
N ARG A 405 11.22 17.88 -2.21
CA ARG A 405 9.88 18.50 -2.35
C ARG A 405 8.75 17.49 -2.12
N LEU A 406 8.91 16.27 -2.63
CA LEU A 406 7.95 15.18 -2.42
C LEU A 406 7.82 14.83 -0.95
N THR A 407 8.96 14.73 -0.27
CA THR A 407 9.03 14.40 1.16
C THR A 407 8.37 15.48 2.00
N ASP A 408 8.64 16.76 1.73
CA ASP A 408 8.07 17.88 2.46
C ASP A 408 6.55 17.95 2.29
N TYR A 409 6.06 17.87 1.05
CA TYR A 409 4.64 17.88 0.74
C TYR A 409 3.87 16.75 1.43
N ILE A 410 4.38 15.53 1.35
CA ILE A 410 3.72 14.38 1.95
C ILE A 410 3.81 14.41 3.49
N ARG A 411 4.88 14.96 4.07
CA ARG A 411 4.96 15.18 5.52
C ARG A 411 3.92 16.20 5.99
N GLU A 412 3.69 17.27 5.23
CA GLU A 412 2.61 18.23 5.50
C GLU A 412 1.23 17.56 5.44
N GLU A 413 0.99 16.72 4.42
CA GLU A 413 -0.25 15.96 4.27
C GLU A 413 -0.44 14.86 5.35
N SER A 414 0.63 14.36 5.96
CA SER A 414 0.59 13.23 6.93
C SER A 414 0.70 13.65 8.40
N PHE A 415 0.24 14.87 8.71
CA PHE A 415 0.09 15.39 10.08
C PHE A 415 1.40 15.37 10.89
N PRO A 416 2.38 16.22 10.54
CA PRO A 416 3.76 16.12 11.04
C PRO A 416 3.91 16.52 12.52
N LYS A 417 2.84 17.04 13.15
CA LYS A 417 2.82 17.44 14.56
C LYS A 417 2.44 16.29 15.51
N CYS A 418 2.01 15.16 14.96
CA CYS A 418 1.66 13.96 15.72
C CYS A 418 2.80 12.95 15.63
N GLU A 419 2.94 12.07 16.62
CA GLU A 419 3.96 11.01 16.63
C GLU A 419 3.35 9.69 17.09
N GLY A 420 4.09 8.60 16.90
CA GLY A 420 3.73 7.26 17.36
C GLY A 420 2.42 6.71 16.81
N TRP A 421 1.78 5.86 17.61
CA TRP A 421 0.53 5.16 17.27
C TRP A 421 -0.59 6.10 16.80
N TYR A 422 -0.73 7.28 17.41
CA TYR A 422 -1.79 8.22 17.01
C TYR A 422 -1.60 8.71 15.57
N ARG A 423 -0.35 9.00 15.16
CA ARG A 423 -0.04 9.38 13.78
C ARG A 423 -0.19 8.18 12.83
N LEU A 424 0.13 6.97 13.28
CA LEU A 424 -0.07 5.76 12.48
C LEU A 424 -1.56 5.58 12.15
N GLY A 425 -2.45 5.66 13.14
CA GLY A 425 -3.90 5.58 12.94
C GLY A 425 -4.41 6.60 11.92
N LEU A 426 -3.89 7.84 11.94
CA LEU A 426 -4.29 8.90 10.99
C LEU A 426 -3.90 8.54 9.55
N VAL A 427 -2.69 8.03 9.37
CA VAL A 427 -2.17 7.65 8.04
C VAL A 427 -2.94 6.43 7.51
N LEU A 428 -3.18 5.42 8.35
CA LEU A 428 -3.95 4.24 7.97
C LEU A 428 -5.40 4.59 7.60
N TRP A 429 -6.04 5.49 8.35
CA TRP A 429 -7.38 5.99 8.02
C TRP A 429 -7.39 6.71 6.64
N LYS A 430 -6.40 7.59 6.38
CA LYS A 430 -6.26 8.25 5.07
C LYS A 430 -6.03 7.26 3.92
N MET A 431 -5.40 6.12 4.19
CA MET A 431 -5.20 5.04 3.23
C MET A 431 -6.43 4.13 3.06
N GLY A 432 -7.53 4.41 3.76
CA GLY A 432 -8.76 3.61 3.72
C GLY A 432 -8.75 2.38 4.63
N GLN A 433 -7.74 2.23 5.50
CA GLN A 433 -7.64 1.14 6.48
C GLN A 433 -8.35 1.51 7.77
N VAL A 434 -9.67 1.68 7.63
CA VAL A 434 -10.53 2.22 8.67
C VAL A 434 -10.54 1.33 9.91
N ASP A 435 -10.67 0.01 9.74
CA ASP A 435 -10.73 -0.95 10.85
C ASP A 435 -9.43 -0.94 11.68
N THR A 436 -8.27 -1.01 11.02
CA THR A 436 -6.98 -0.96 11.72
C THR A 436 -6.74 0.37 12.41
N ALA A 437 -7.14 1.48 11.78
CA ALA A 437 -7.04 2.80 12.42
C ALA A 437 -7.92 2.89 13.67
N GLU A 438 -9.14 2.33 13.61
CA GLU A 438 -10.07 2.26 14.73
C GLU A 438 -9.48 1.45 15.90
N ASP A 439 -8.95 0.26 15.62
CA ASP A 439 -8.34 -0.61 16.63
C ASP A 439 -7.18 0.10 17.36
N ILE A 440 -6.32 0.80 16.62
CA ILE A 440 -5.23 1.60 17.20
C ILE A 440 -5.78 2.65 18.15
N TYR A 441 -6.84 3.36 17.77
CA TYR A 441 -7.43 4.39 18.64
C TYR A 441 -8.11 3.81 19.88
N HIS A 442 -8.71 2.62 19.79
CA HIS A 442 -9.22 1.93 20.98
C HIS A 442 -8.11 1.51 21.94
N ILE A 443 -7.01 0.95 21.43
CA ILE A 443 -5.84 0.61 22.25
C ILE A 443 -5.26 1.85 22.93
N LEU A 444 -5.11 2.95 22.18
CA LEU A 444 -4.64 4.22 22.73
C LEU A 444 -5.56 4.79 23.80
N LEU A 445 -6.87 4.61 23.65
CA LEU A 445 -7.86 5.06 24.62
C LEU A 445 -7.73 4.27 25.93
N ASP A 446 -7.49 2.96 25.86
CA ASP A 446 -7.31 2.10 27.03
C ASP A 446 -5.98 2.39 27.77
N GLN A 447 -4.99 2.93 27.06
CA GLN A 447 -3.66 3.22 27.60
C GLN A 447 -3.49 4.65 28.12
N THR A 448 -4.33 5.59 27.68
CA THR A 448 -4.14 7.01 28.02
C THR A 448 -4.74 7.38 29.38
N GLU A 449 -3.97 8.09 30.20
CA GLU A 449 -4.45 8.75 31.42
C GLU A 449 -4.56 10.28 31.25
N ASP A 450 -4.17 10.80 30.07
CA ASP A 450 -4.18 12.23 29.78
C ASP A 450 -5.50 12.63 29.13
N ASP A 451 -6.31 13.39 29.87
CA ASP A 451 -7.60 13.93 29.42
C ASP A 451 -7.49 14.57 28.02
N GLN A 452 -6.46 15.38 27.77
CA GLN A 452 -6.33 16.07 26.48
C GLN A 452 -6.11 15.08 25.32
N HIS A 453 -5.30 14.06 25.52
CA HIS A 453 -5.05 12.98 24.57
C HIS A 453 -6.30 12.11 24.38
N GLU A 454 -7.00 11.75 25.47
CA GLU A 454 -8.28 11.04 25.45
C GLU A 454 -9.30 11.80 24.58
N GLY A 455 -9.40 13.12 24.78
CA GLY A 455 -10.26 13.99 23.98
C GLY A 455 -9.88 14.02 22.49
N ASN A 456 -8.59 13.92 22.15
CA ASN A 456 -8.15 13.85 20.76
C ASN A 456 -8.47 12.48 20.14
N ILE A 457 -8.31 11.39 20.89
CA ILE A 457 -8.63 10.04 20.43
C ILE A 457 -10.14 9.90 20.14
N TYR A 458 -11.00 10.33 21.06
CA TYR A 458 -12.44 10.34 20.81
C TYR A 458 -12.82 11.19 19.59
N HIS A 459 -12.10 12.29 19.34
CA HIS A 459 -12.32 13.06 18.13
C HIS A 459 -11.99 12.27 16.86
N GLN A 460 -10.89 11.50 16.84
CA GLN A 460 -10.56 10.66 15.69
C GLN A 460 -11.54 9.51 15.52
N LEU A 461 -11.90 8.81 16.60
CA LEU A 461 -12.93 7.77 16.55
C LEU A 461 -14.27 8.33 16.03
N GLY A 462 -14.64 9.56 16.42
CA GLY A 462 -15.84 10.21 15.91
C GLY A 462 -15.79 10.54 14.40
N LEU A 463 -14.60 10.78 13.84
CA LEU A 463 -14.41 10.94 12.38
C LEU A 463 -14.50 9.61 11.63
N ILE A 464 -14.12 8.50 12.28
CA ILE A 464 -14.20 7.15 11.73
C ILE A 464 -15.65 6.63 11.74
N LYS A 465 -16.38 6.87 12.85
CA LYS A 465 -17.74 6.38 13.04
C LYS A 465 -18.78 7.26 12.35
N GLY A 466 -19.96 6.68 12.09
CA GLY A 466 -21.12 7.40 11.57
C GLY A 466 -22.15 7.77 12.64
N HIS A 467 -23.01 8.73 12.33
CA HIS A 467 -24.29 9.03 13.02
C HIS A 467 -24.17 9.11 14.56
N GLN A 468 -24.95 8.31 15.29
CA GLN A 468 -25.12 8.40 16.75
C GLN A 468 -23.84 8.06 17.55
N GLU A 469 -23.02 7.14 17.04
CA GLU A 469 -21.74 6.79 17.67
C GLU A 469 -20.77 7.96 17.57
N ALA A 470 -20.69 8.59 16.39
CA ALA A 470 -19.88 9.79 16.18
C ALA A 470 -20.30 10.92 17.12
N LEU A 471 -21.61 11.16 17.29
CA LEU A 471 -22.11 12.15 18.24
C LEU A 471 -21.61 11.86 19.66
N THR A 472 -21.79 10.64 20.14
CA THR A 472 -21.39 10.23 21.49
C THR A 472 -19.89 10.45 21.71
N LEU A 473 -19.08 10.13 20.72
CA LEU A 473 -17.62 10.31 20.75
C LEU A 473 -17.24 11.79 20.72
N TYR A 474 -17.87 12.60 19.88
CA TYR A 474 -17.64 14.05 19.85
C TYR A 474 -18.09 14.75 21.13
N GLU A 475 -19.19 14.34 21.75
CA GLU A 475 -19.63 14.86 23.04
C GLU A 475 -18.63 14.54 24.15
N LYS A 476 -18.10 13.31 24.19
CA LYS A 476 -17.01 12.94 25.11
C LYS A 476 -15.76 13.80 24.88
N SER A 477 -15.31 13.88 23.63
CA SER A 477 -14.17 14.73 23.22
C SER A 477 -14.37 16.18 23.65
N HIS A 478 -15.55 16.73 23.40
CA HIS A 478 -15.91 18.11 23.71
C HIS A 478 -15.96 18.36 25.20
N ALA A 479 -16.56 17.46 25.98
CA ALA A 479 -16.62 17.57 27.43
C ALA A 479 -15.23 17.62 28.06
N ILE A 480 -14.28 16.84 27.53
CA ILE A 480 -12.90 16.88 28.02
C ILE A 480 -12.21 18.19 27.60
N LYS A 481 -12.26 18.55 26.32
CA LYS A 481 -11.69 19.81 25.81
C LYS A 481 -12.23 21.04 26.55
N GLN A 482 -13.50 21.04 26.93
CA GLN A 482 -14.13 22.13 27.69
C GLN A 482 -13.55 22.26 29.11
N LYS A 483 -13.10 21.16 29.72
CA LYS A 483 -12.43 21.17 31.02
C LYS A 483 -10.97 21.63 30.93
N THR A 484 -10.27 21.23 29.86
CA THR A 484 -8.82 21.45 29.72
C THR A 484 -8.46 22.78 29.06
N LEU A 485 -9.35 23.35 28.24
CA LEU A 485 -9.07 24.54 27.44
C LEU A 485 -9.83 25.79 27.96
N PRO A 486 -9.29 27.00 27.71
CA PRO A 486 -10.02 28.24 27.95
C PRO A 486 -11.34 28.29 27.16
N PRO A 487 -12.40 28.95 27.67
CA PRO A 487 -13.73 28.99 27.03
C PRO A 487 -13.76 29.46 25.57
N ASN A 488 -12.79 30.31 25.19
CA ASN A 488 -12.70 30.89 23.84
C ASN A 488 -11.65 30.21 22.96
N HIS A 489 -11.19 29.02 23.35
CA HIS A 489 -10.16 28.31 22.61
C HIS A 489 -10.70 27.82 21.25
N PRO A 490 -9.99 28.04 20.12
CA PRO A 490 -10.46 27.66 18.78
C PRO A 490 -10.85 26.19 18.62
N ILE A 491 -10.17 25.28 19.33
CA ILE A 491 -10.51 23.84 19.35
C ILE A 491 -11.95 23.59 19.86
N LEU A 492 -12.46 24.40 20.79
CA LEU A 492 -13.86 24.26 21.24
C LEU A 492 -14.85 24.64 20.15
N ALA A 493 -14.53 25.65 19.33
CA ALA A 493 -15.35 25.99 18.17
C ALA A 493 -15.35 24.85 17.13
N MET A 494 -14.22 24.18 16.92
CA MET A 494 -14.16 22.99 16.05
C MET A 494 -15.01 21.84 16.59
N SER A 495 -14.92 21.55 17.89
CA SER A 495 -15.73 20.49 18.52
C SER A 495 -17.23 20.76 18.38
N TYR A 496 -17.68 21.99 18.67
CA TYR A 496 -19.07 22.38 18.46
C TYR A 496 -19.48 22.28 16.99
N ASN A 497 -18.61 22.65 16.06
CA ASN A 497 -18.90 22.53 14.63
C ASN A 497 -19.17 21.08 14.23
N ASN A 498 -18.34 20.13 14.69
CA ASN A 498 -18.50 18.72 14.34
C ASN A 498 -19.75 18.10 14.96
N ILE A 499 -20.06 18.44 16.22
CA ILE A 499 -21.34 18.05 16.86
C ILE A 499 -22.51 18.60 16.05
N GLY A 500 -22.43 19.86 15.61
CA GLY A 500 -23.47 20.49 14.77
C GLY A 500 -23.69 19.77 13.45
N LEU A 501 -22.61 19.39 12.75
CA LEU A 501 -22.69 18.62 11.50
C LEU A 501 -23.36 17.25 11.71
N VAL A 502 -23.05 16.55 12.81
CA VAL A 502 -23.68 15.26 13.10
C VAL A 502 -25.17 15.43 13.37
N HIS A 503 -25.56 16.41 14.17
CA HIS A 503 -26.99 16.71 14.41
C HIS A 503 -27.73 17.07 13.12
N ASP A 504 -27.15 17.91 12.25
CA ASP A 504 -27.75 18.26 10.96
C ASP A 504 -27.96 17.01 10.09
N SER A 505 -26.95 16.12 10.03
CA SER A 505 -27.06 14.87 9.28
C SER A 505 -28.12 13.91 9.81
N MET A 506 -28.43 13.98 11.11
CA MET A 506 -29.50 13.19 11.75
C MET A 506 -30.88 13.86 11.65
N GLY A 507 -30.95 15.11 11.18
CA GLY A 507 -32.17 15.90 11.11
C GLY A 507 -32.52 16.65 12.41
N ASP A 508 -31.63 16.66 13.40
CA ASP A 508 -31.78 17.37 14.69
C ASP A 508 -31.37 18.84 14.54
N TYR A 509 -32.07 19.55 13.67
CA TYR A 509 -31.73 20.92 13.28
C TYR A 509 -31.62 21.94 14.44
N PRO A 510 -32.47 21.90 15.50
CA PRO A 510 -32.34 22.84 16.62
C PRO A 510 -31.00 22.69 17.36
N GLU A 511 -30.58 21.46 17.61
CA GLU A 511 -29.33 21.15 18.29
C GLU A 511 -28.11 21.38 17.38
N ALA A 512 -28.27 21.21 16.06
CA ALA A 512 -27.27 21.60 15.07
C ALA A 512 -27.04 23.12 15.08
N LEU A 513 -28.11 23.91 15.02
CA LEU A 513 -28.05 25.37 15.12
C LEU A 513 -27.39 25.83 16.42
N LEU A 514 -27.81 25.27 17.57
CA LEU A 514 -27.22 25.61 18.86
C LEU A 514 -25.71 25.39 18.88
N SER A 515 -25.25 24.29 18.27
CA SER A 515 -23.83 23.95 18.22
C SER A 515 -23.07 24.88 17.28
N HIS A 516 -23.58 25.13 16.06
CA HIS A 516 -22.95 26.05 15.12
C HIS A 516 -22.92 27.50 15.62
N GLU A 517 -23.96 27.96 16.31
CA GLU A 517 -24.02 29.29 16.93
C GLU A 517 -22.96 29.46 18.02
N LYS A 518 -22.77 28.45 18.89
CA LYS A 518 -21.67 28.46 19.88
C LYS A 518 -20.30 28.47 19.23
N ALA A 519 -20.11 27.68 18.16
CA ALA A 519 -18.86 27.70 17.39
C ALA A 519 -18.59 29.08 16.79
N LEU A 520 -19.62 29.72 16.23
CA LEU A 520 -19.54 31.06 15.67
C LEU A 520 -19.20 32.10 16.75
N GLU A 521 -19.83 32.04 17.92
CA GLU A 521 -19.56 32.96 19.04
C GLU A 521 -18.09 32.91 19.47
N ILE A 522 -17.53 31.71 19.66
CA ILE A 522 -16.13 31.53 20.03
C ILE A 522 -15.20 32.12 18.95
N LYS A 523 -15.48 31.85 17.67
CA LYS A 523 -14.70 32.39 16.54
C LYS A 523 -14.79 33.92 16.47
N GLN A 524 -15.96 34.51 16.70
CA GLN A 524 -16.13 35.97 16.72
C GLN A 524 -15.31 36.65 17.82
N GLN A 525 -15.13 35.97 18.96
CA GLN A 525 -14.34 36.50 20.07
C GLN A 525 -12.82 36.35 19.86
N SER A 526 -12.39 35.43 19.00
CA SER A 526 -10.98 35.05 18.83
C SER A 526 -10.36 35.45 17.48
N LEU A 527 -11.17 35.70 16.46
CA LEU A 527 -10.72 35.98 15.09
C LEU A 527 -11.11 37.40 14.63
N PRO A 528 -10.34 38.01 13.72
CA PRO A 528 -10.75 39.23 13.02
C PRO A 528 -12.09 39.05 12.30
N SER A 529 -12.88 40.11 12.18
CA SER A 529 -14.23 40.06 11.59
C SER A 529 -14.27 39.61 10.12
N ASN A 530 -13.14 39.71 9.40
CA ASN A 530 -13.00 39.28 8.01
C ASN A 530 -12.31 37.91 7.88
N HIS A 531 -12.14 37.15 8.96
CA HIS A 531 -11.46 35.86 8.89
C HIS A 531 -12.31 34.80 8.15
N PRO A 532 -11.75 34.03 7.19
CA PRO A 532 -12.50 33.03 6.41
C PRO A 532 -13.27 32.01 7.25
N ASP A 533 -12.74 31.56 8.39
CA ASP A 533 -13.42 30.63 9.29
C ASP A 533 -14.77 31.13 9.83
N LEU A 534 -15.00 32.44 9.87
CA LEU A 534 -16.30 33.03 10.21
C LEU A 534 -17.30 32.81 9.07
N ALA A 535 -16.86 32.98 7.82
CA ALA A 535 -17.69 32.71 6.65
C ALA A 535 -18.13 31.24 6.59
N MET A 536 -17.23 30.31 6.91
CA MET A 536 -17.56 28.88 7.02
C MET A 536 -18.64 28.64 8.09
N SER A 537 -18.51 29.25 9.27
CA SER A 537 -19.52 29.12 10.33
C SER A 537 -20.89 29.67 9.93
N TYR A 538 -20.94 30.82 9.25
CA TYR A 538 -22.21 31.32 8.70
C TYR A 538 -22.77 30.42 7.61
N THR A 539 -21.91 29.84 6.77
CA THR A 539 -22.34 28.89 5.74
C THR A 539 -23.00 27.66 6.37
N ASN A 540 -22.41 27.08 7.42
CA ASN A 540 -22.98 25.91 8.10
C ASN A 540 -24.35 26.23 8.71
N ILE A 541 -24.50 27.38 9.37
CA ILE A 541 -25.80 27.83 9.90
C ILE A 541 -26.81 28.04 8.76
N GLY A 542 -26.37 28.61 7.63
CA GLY A 542 -27.19 28.77 6.43
C GLY A 542 -27.67 27.44 5.86
N LEU A 543 -26.80 26.43 5.80
CA LEU A 543 -27.13 25.08 5.36
C LEU A 543 -28.18 24.42 6.25
N VAL A 544 -28.06 24.54 7.59
CA VAL A 544 -29.10 24.01 8.50
C VAL A 544 -30.45 24.68 8.25
N HIS A 545 -30.47 26.00 8.00
CA HIS A 545 -31.70 26.70 7.64
C HIS A 545 -32.25 26.27 6.27
N ASP A 546 -31.41 25.96 5.27
CA ASP A 546 -31.84 25.37 4.00
C ASP A 546 -32.48 24.00 4.23
N SER A 547 -31.84 23.14 5.03
CA SER A 547 -32.37 21.81 5.42
C SER A 547 -33.73 21.91 6.12
N MET A 548 -33.94 22.93 6.94
CA MET A 548 -35.23 23.22 7.58
C MET A 548 -36.29 23.83 6.63
N GLY A 549 -35.90 24.26 5.43
CA GLY A 549 -36.76 24.98 4.49
C GLY A 549 -36.93 26.48 4.76
N ASP A 550 -36.13 27.06 5.66
CA ASP A 550 -36.11 28.50 5.95
C ASP A 550 -35.16 29.24 4.99
N TYR A 551 -35.50 29.23 3.71
CA TYR A 551 -34.69 29.79 2.63
C TYR A 551 -34.34 31.28 2.79
N PRO A 552 -35.24 32.16 3.29
CA PRO A 552 -34.89 33.56 3.54
C PRO A 552 -33.78 33.71 4.59
N LYS A 553 -33.81 32.90 5.65
CA LYS A 553 -32.80 32.94 6.70
C LYS A 553 -31.48 32.31 6.24
N ALA A 554 -31.55 31.20 5.51
CA ALA A 554 -30.40 30.60 4.84
C ALA A 554 -29.69 31.58 3.90
N LEU A 555 -30.46 32.29 3.06
CA LEU A 555 -29.93 33.33 2.17
C LEU A 555 -29.17 34.40 2.95
N SER A 556 -29.75 34.96 4.01
CA SER A 556 -29.10 36.00 4.82
C SER A 556 -27.76 35.54 5.40
N PHE A 557 -27.66 34.28 5.81
CA PHE A 557 -26.40 33.71 6.30
C PHE A 557 -25.37 33.49 5.19
N HIS A 558 -25.78 33.00 4.02
CA HIS A 558 -24.89 32.85 2.87
C HIS A 558 -24.39 34.19 2.33
N GLU A 559 -25.22 35.24 2.31
CA GLU A 559 -24.81 36.60 1.94
C GLU A 559 -23.74 37.14 2.91
N LYS A 560 -23.91 36.89 4.21
CA LYS A 560 -22.93 37.30 5.23
C LYS A 560 -21.60 36.53 5.09
N ALA A 561 -21.66 35.24 4.75
CA ALA A 561 -20.46 34.46 4.44
C ALA A 561 -19.73 35.01 3.20
N LEU A 562 -20.47 35.33 2.14
CA LEU A 562 -19.94 35.92 0.92
C LEU A 562 -19.28 37.28 1.19
N GLU A 563 -19.89 38.14 2.00
CA GLU A 563 -19.32 39.46 2.36
C GLU A 563 -17.93 39.31 3.00
N ILE A 564 -17.78 38.37 3.93
CA ILE A 564 -16.51 38.09 4.61
C ILE A 564 -15.46 37.56 3.62
N GLN A 565 -15.85 36.61 2.76
CA GLN A 565 -14.96 36.04 1.75
C GLN A 565 -14.51 37.10 0.72
N GLN A 566 -15.38 38.00 0.30
CA GLN A 566 -15.02 39.10 -0.60
C GLN A 566 -13.98 40.06 -0.01
N GLN A 567 -13.96 40.21 1.33
CA GLN A 567 -12.98 41.04 2.02
C GLN A 567 -11.62 40.32 2.23
N SER A 568 -11.58 39.00 2.14
CA SER A 568 -10.41 38.18 2.53
C SER A 568 -9.78 37.39 1.39
N LEU A 569 -10.52 37.12 0.31
CA LEU A 569 -10.09 36.27 -0.80
C LEU A 569 -9.93 37.05 -2.10
N PRO A 570 -9.03 36.61 -3.02
CA PRO A 570 -8.96 37.14 -4.36
C PRO A 570 -10.29 36.96 -5.12
N PRO A 571 -10.65 37.86 -6.06
CA PRO A 571 -11.94 37.81 -6.78
C PRO A 571 -12.27 36.51 -7.52
N ASN A 572 -11.24 35.70 -7.82
CA ASN A 572 -11.38 34.44 -8.58
C ASN A 572 -11.18 33.19 -7.71
N HIS A 573 -11.24 33.34 -6.39
CA HIS A 573 -11.07 32.21 -5.47
C HIS A 573 -12.25 31.22 -5.58
N PRO A 574 -12.02 29.89 -5.63
CA PRO A 574 -13.09 28.89 -5.74
C PRO A 574 -14.20 29.02 -4.69
N ASP A 575 -13.85 29.34 -3.45
CA ASP A 575 -14.83 29.53 -2.37
C ASP A 575 -15.87 30.62 -2.64
N LEU A 576 -15.53 31.66 -3.41
CA LEU A 576 -16.49 32.68 -3.83
C LEU A 576 -17.53 32.09 -4.80
N ALA A 577 -17.11 31.16 -5.68
CA ALA A 577 -18.03 30.47 -6.57
C ALA A 577 -19.01 29.59 -5.77
N SER A 578 -18.51 28.87 -4.76
CA SER A 578 -19.36 28.05 -3.88
C SER A 578 -20.42 28.90 -3.16
N SER A 579 -20.03 30.06 -2.62
CA SER A 579 -20.98 30.97 -1.96
C SER A 579 -22.02 31.57 -2.91
N TYR A 580 -21.62 31.96 -4.13
CA TYR A 580 -22.58 32.40 -5.15
C TYR A 580 -23.55 31.29 -5.56
N ASN A 581 -23.09 30.05 -5.63
CA ASN A 581 -23.96 28.90 -5.89
C ASN A 581 -24.97 28.67 -4.76
N ASN A 582 -24.54 28.73 -3.49
CA ASN A 582 -25.45 28.61 -2.35
C ASN A 582 -26.54 29.71 -2.37
N ILE A 583 -26.15 30.95 -2.64
CA ILE A 583 -27.09 32.08 -2.80
C ILE A 583 -28.03 31.85 -3.98
N GLY A 584 -27.51 31.40 -5.12
CA GLY A 584 -28.31 31.07 -6.30
C GLY A 584 -29.37 30.01 -6.01
N SER A 585 -28.98 28.94 -5.33
CA SER A 585 -29.88 27.88 -4.88
C SER A 585 -30.97 28.41 -3.94
N MET A 586 -30.65 29.32 -3.02
CA MET A 586 -31.66 29.91 -2.13
C MET A 586 -32.68 30.75 -2.91
N HIS A 587 -32.22 31.54 -3.87
CA HIS A 587 -33.12 32.29 -4.76
C HIS A 587 -34.00 31.37 -5.60
N ASP A 588 -33.45 30.27 -6.14
CA ASP A 588 -34.20 29.29 -6.92
C ASP A 588 -35.31 28.62 -6.09
N ARG A 589 -34.98 28.16 -4.88
CA ARG A 589 -35.95 27.56 -3.93
C ARG A 589 -37.05 28.53 -3.51
N MET A 590 -36.77 29.85 -3.50
CA MET A 590 -37.77 30.89 -3.25
C MET A 590 -38.55 31.32 -4.50
N GLY A 591 -38.22 30.82 -5.69
CA GLY A 591 -38.84 31.22 -6.97
C GLY A 591 -38.31 32.53 -7.56
N ASN A 592 -37.20 33.05 -7.04
CA ASN A 592 -36.53 34.26 -7.50
C ASN A 592 -35.52 33.92 -8.62
N TYR A 593 -36.03 33.39 -9.73
CA TYR A 593 -35.20 32.87 -10.82
C TYR A 593 -34.20 33.87 -11.44
N PRO A 594 -34.52 35.18 -11.61
CA PRO A 594 -33.55 36.14 -12.14
C PRO A 594 -32.32 36.31 -11.24
N GLU A 595 -32.52 36.40 -9.93
CA GLU A 595 -31.46 36.51 -8.93
C GLU A 595 -30.65 35.21 -8.82
N ALA A 596 -31.33 34.06 -8.91
CA ALA A 596 -30.70 32.75 -8.96
C ALA A 596 -29.75 32.64 -10.17
N LEU A 597 -30.25 32.96 -11.36
CA LEU A 597 -29.47 32.94 -12.61
C LEU A 597 -28.25 33.85 -12.53
N SER A 598 -28.44 35.09 -12.09
CA SER A 598 -27.34 36.05 -11.91
C SER A 598 -26.26 35.53 -10.94
N SER A 599 -26.65 34.79 -9.90
CA SER A 599 -25.71 34.25 -8.92
C SER A 599 -24.95 33.05 -9.48
N HIS A 600 -25.63 32.12 -10.15
CA HIS A 600 -24.97 31.00 -10.83
C HIS A 600 -24.04 31.45 -11.96
N GLU A 601 -24.40 32.49 -12.73
CA GLU A 601 -23.52 33.06 -13.75
C GLU A 601 -22.22 33.61 -13.16
N LYS A 602 -22.28 34.24 -11.98
CA LYS A 602 -21.07 34.71 -11.26
C LYS A 602 -20.21 33.53 -10.80
N ALA A 603 -20.81 32.49 -10.24
CA ALA A 603 -20.10 31.28 -9.83
C ALA A 603 -19.39 30.60 -11.02
N LEU A 604 -20.10 30.44 -12.14
CA LEU A 604 -19.57 29.86 -13.36
C LEU A 604 -18.39 30.67 -13.91
N LYS A 605 -18.52 32.00 -13.94
CA LYS A 605 -17.43 32.89 -14.41
C LYS A 605 -16.16 32.73 -13.57
N ILE A 606 -16.29 32.56 -12.26
CA ILE A 606 -15.15 32.32 -11.37
C ILE A 606 -14.52 30.96 -11.67
N LYS A 607 -15.31 29.88 -11.74
CA LYS A 607 -14.83 28.53 -12.06
C LYS A 607 -14.10 28.48 -13.40
N GLN A 608 -14.61 29.17 -14.42
CA GLN A 608 -13.96 29.26 -15.74
C GLN A 608 -12.60 29.97 -15.73
N GLN A 609 -12.37 30.86 -14.75
CA GLN A 609 -11.10 31.58 -14.61
C GLN A 609 -10.10 30.84 -13.71
N SER A 610 -10.57 29.93 -12.85
CA SER A 610 -9.73 29.18 -11.91
C SER A 610 -9.40 27.76 -12.37
N LEU A 611 -10.21 27.13 -13.22
CA LEU A 611 -10.05 25.73 -13.64
C LEU A 611 -9.60 25.58 -15.10
N PRO A 612 -8.80 24.56 -15.44
CA PRO A 612 -8.52 24.18 -16.83
C PRO A 612 -9.81 23.89 -17.60
N SER A 613 -9.84 24.17 -18.90
CA SER A 613 -11.04 24.05 -19.75
C SER A 613 -11.66 22.64 -19.82
N ASN A 614 -10.97 21.62 -19.32
CA ASN A 614 -11.38 20.22 -19.28
C ASN A 614 -11.74 19.72 -17.87
N HIS A 615 -11.86 20.61 -16.87
CA HIS A 615 -12.18 20.21 -15.50
C HIS A 615 -13.62 19.69 -15.36
N PRO A 616 -13.88 18.55 -14.69
CA PRO A 616 -15.21 17.95 -14.54
C PRO A 616 -16.28 18.91 -13.99
N ASP A 617 -15.90 19.81 -13.09
CA ASP A 617 -16.82 20.80 -12.48
C ASP A 617 -17.39 21.82 -13.48
N LEU A 618 -16.81 21.94 -14.68
CA LEU A 618 -17.35 22.76 -15.77
C LEU A 618 -18.38 22.00 -16.64
N ALA A 619 -18.47 20.68 -16.51
CA ALA A 619 -19.31 19.82 -17.36
C ALA A 619 -20.76 19.68 -16.86
N ASN A 620 -21.01 19.83 -15.55
CA ASN A 620 -22.33 19.60 -14.95
C ASN A 620 -23.30 20.80 -15.03
N GLU A 621 -22.82 22.02 -15.31
CA GLU A 621 -23.67 23.24 -15.32
C GLU A 621 -24.10 23.67 -16.75
N GLY A 622 -23.75 22.91 -17.78
CA GLY A 622 -24.07 23.20 -19.19
C GLY A 622 -25.38 22.61 -19.72
N ARG A 623 -26.17 21.90 -18.91
CA ARG A 623 -27.52 21.46 -19.32
C ARG A 623 -28.55 22.53 -18.97
N PRO A 624 -29.27 23.11 -19.95
CA PRO A 624 -30.39 23.99 -19.64
C PRO A 624 -31.44 23.21 -18.85
N PRO A 625 -32.18 23.87 -17.93
CA PRO A 625 -33.26 23.23 -17.19
C PRO A 625 -34.24 22.61 -18.19
N THR A 626 -34.40 21.29 -18.13
CA THR A 626 -35.44 20.60 -18.89
C THR A 626 -36.79 21.11 -18.41
N VAL A 627 -37.39 22.00 -19.19
CA VAL A 627 -38.80 22.36 -19.06
C VAL A 627 -39.60 21.06 -19.19
N PRO A 628 -40.44 20.70 -18.20
CA PRO A 628 -41.34 19.56 -18.36
C PRO A 628 -42.26 19.84 -19.56
N SER A 629 -42.17 19.02 -20.60
CA SER A 629 -43.09 19.09 -21.74
C SER A 629 -44.48 18.65 -21.27
N LEU A 630 -45.30 19.61 -20.87
CA LEU A 630 -46.76 19.46 -20.98
C LEU A 630 -47.11 19.40 -22.48
N LEU A 631 -47.94 18.42 -22.85
CA LEU A 631 -48.55 18.10 -24.15
C LEU A 631 -47.95 16.89 -24.89
N SER A 632 -48.40 15.68 -24.54
CA SER A 632 -49.51 14.96 -25.21
C SER A 632 -49.76 13.61 -24.54
#